data_AF-E0TY54-F1
#
_entry.id   AF-E0TY54-F1
#
_cell.length_a   1.000
_cell.length_b   1.000
_cell.length_c   1.000
_cell.angle_alpha   90.00
_cell.angle_beta   90.00
_cell.angle_gamma   90.00
#
_symmetry.space_group_name_H-M   'P 1'
#
loop_
_entity.id
_entity.type
_entity.pdbx_description
1 polymer ?
#
loop_
_entity_poly.entity_id
_entity_poly.type
_entity_poly.pdbx_seq_one_letter_code
_entity_poly.pdbx_strand_id
1 'polypeptide(L)'
;MGLKFYRLLRTNEVEFFQVIQKETSDIYGYILIVDSRRKEKLCDNPVLIGMEDENEYEGSSNFIQVITFTEERYLQDFTADTFSFIDGLLNMKPDCHFFIKEQVYKSNSELLDFDFPFDMTPIVDFIKPYALEINKDTNLNNISNSDFNYLSQK
;
A
#
# COMPACT_ATOMS: atom_id res chain seq x y z
N MET A 1 -11.77 -17.44 6.54
CA MET A 1 -11.83 -17.16 5.09
C MET A 1 -10.39 -16.93 4.64
N GLY A 2 -9.95 -17.38 3.48
CA GLY A 2 -8.56 -17.16 3.07
C GLY A 2 -8.47 -16.05 2.03
N LEU A 3 -7.59 -15.07 2.22
CA LEU A 3 -7.25 -14.08 1.18
C LEU A 3 -6.05 -14.53 0.35
N LYS A 4 -6.04 -14.14 -0.93
CA LYS A 4 -4.91 -14.29 -1.85
C LYS A 4 -4.46 -12.91 -2.30
N PHE A 5 -3.15 -12.71 -2.28
CA PHE A 5 -2.50 -11.43 -2.59
C PHE A 5 -1.78 -11.57 -3.92
N TYR A 6 -2.16 -10.75 -4.90
CA TYR A 6 -1.46 -10.64 -6.17
C TYR A 6 -0.67 -9.35 -6.22
N ARG A 7 0.64 -9.46 -6.37
CA ARG A 7 1.49 -8.29 -6.64
C ARG A 7 1.24 -7.83 -8.07
N LEU A 8 0.73 -6.61 -8.21
CA LEU A 8 0.41 -6.00 -9.49
C LEU A 8 1.57 -5.12 -9.99
N LEU A 9 2.19 -4.35 -9.10
CA LEU A 9 3.31 -3.45 -9.41
C LEU A 9 4.41 -3.61 -8.37
N ARG A 10 5.67 -3.52 -8.82
CA ARG A 10 6.82 -3.36 -7.95
C ARG A 10 7.89 -2.49 -8.59
N THR A 11 8.23 -1.39 -7.93
CA THR A 11 9.41 -0.58 -8.20
C THR A 11 10.37 -0.65 -7.00
N ASN A 12 11.37 0.22 -6.95
CA ASN A 12 12.26 0.31 -5.78
C ASN A 12 11.61 1.04 -4.59
N GLU A 13 10.54 1.80 -4.83
CA GLU A 13 9.88 2.65 -3.84
C GLU A 13 8.43 2.22 -3.57
N VAL A 14 7.81 1.50 -4.50
CA VAL A 14 6.37 1.19 -4.46
C VAL A 14 6.11 -0.29 -4.71
N GLU A 15 5.26 -0.89 -3.89
CA GLU A 15 4.59 -2.16 -4.21
C GLU A 15 3.07 -1.97 -4.16
N PHE A 16 2.36 -2.53 -5.14
CA PHE A 16 0.91 -2.50 -5.19
C PHE A 16 0.36 -3.91 -5.34
N PHE A 17 -0.65 -4.25 -4.53
CA PHE A 17 -1.26 -5.57 -4.49
C PHE A 17 -2.77 -5.49 -4.65
N GLN A 18 -3.33 -6.47 -5.34
CA GLN A 18 -4.75 -6.83 -5.27
C GLN A 18 -4.95 -7.92 -4.23
N VAL A 19 -6.04 -7.83 -3.48
CA VAL A 19 -6.45 -8.80 -2.47
C VAL A 19 -7.78 -9.39 -2.91
N ILE A 20 -7.82 -10.71 -3.10
CA ILE A 20 -9.03 -11.44 -3.46
C ILE A 20 -9.39 -12.49 -2.42
N GLN A 21 -10.68 -12.82 -2.32
CA GLN A 21 -11.11 -14.01 -1.59
C GLN A 21 -10.79 -15.28 -2.38
N LYS A 22 -10.18 -16.27 -1.74
CA LYS A 22 -9.79 -17.53 -2.41
C LYS A 22 -10.96 -18.32 -2.99
N GLU A 23 -12.13 -18.27 -2.37
CA GLU A 23 -13.25 -19.16 -2.72
C GLU A 23 -14.15 -18.58 -3.80
N THR A 24 -14.49 -17.29 -3.73
CA THR A 24 -15.35 -16.62 -4.71
C THR A 24 -14.58 -15.92 -5.81
N SER A 25 -13.28 -15.67 -5.59
CA SER A 25 -12.46 -14.77 -6.42
C SER A 25 -12.92 -13.31 -6.41
N ASP A 26 -13.77 -12.91 -5.46
CA ASP A 26 -14.19 -11.52 -5.30
C ASP A 26 -13.00 -10.66 -4.88
N ILE A 27 -12.92 -9.46 -5.45
CA ILE A 27 -11.95 -8.45 -5.05
C ILE A 27 -12.38 -7.87 -3.70
N TYR A 28 -11.52 -8.03 -2.71
CA TYR A 28 -11.73 -7.55 -1.35
C TYR A 28 -11.07 -6.19 -1.13
N GLY A 29 -10.07 -5.87 -1.93
CA GLY A 29 -9.39 -4.59 -1.86
C GLY A 29 -8.00 -4.60 -2.46
N TYR A 30 -7.24 -3.57 -2.10
CA TYR A 30 -5.89 -3.34 -2.60
C TYR A 30 -4.97 -2.86 -1.47
N ILE A 31 -3.68 -3.05 -1.65
CA ILE A 31 -2.64 -2.60 -0.72
C ILE A 31 -1.59 -1.84 -1.52
N LEU A 32 -1.36 -0.59 -1.15
CA LEU A 32 -0.25 0.22 -1.65
C LEU A 32 0.78 0.38 -0.54
N ILE A 33 2.02 -0.02 -0.82
CA ILE A 33 3.16 0.16 0.07
C ILE A 33 4.08 1.18 -0.58
N VAL A 34 4.43 2.23 0.15
CA VAL A 34 5.31 3.30 -0.34
C VAL A 34 6.45 3.50 0.65
N ASP A 35 7.67 3.27 0.18
CA ASP A 35 8.90 3.60 0.87
C ASP A 35 9.11 5.12 0.82
N SER A 36 9.00 5.78 1.99
CA SER A 36 9.15 7.24 2.06
C SER A 36 10.60 7.70 1.86
N ARG A 37 11.58 6.80 2.06
CA ARG A 37 13.01 7.08 2.05
C ARG A 37 13.43 8.29 2.88
N ARG A 38 12.75 8.50 3.99
CA ARG A 38 13.06 9.55 4.96
C ARG A 38 12.92 9.02 6.38
N LYS A 39 13.62 9.71 7.29
CA LYS A 39 13.43 9.51 8.73
C LYS A 39 11.96 9.68 9.10
N GLU A 40 11.50 8.80 9.96
CA GLU A 40 10.18 8.87 10.58
C GLU A 40 10.04 10.13 11.43
N LYS A 41 8.85 10.72 11.40
CA LYS A 41 8.46 11.88 12.20
C LYS A 41 7.33 11.49 13.15
N LEU A 42 7.14 12.23 14.23
CA LEU A 42 6.08 11.90 15.20
C LEU A 42 4.69 11.97 14.57
N CYS A 43 4.48 12.91 13.63
CA CYS A 43 3.23 13.00 12.87
C CYS A 43 2.88 11.75 12.03
N ASP A 44 3.86 10.87 11.77
CA ASP A 44 3.64 9.60 11.06
C ASP A 44 3.06 8.51 11.97
N ASN A 45 3.11 8.71 13.30
CA ASN A 45 2.60 7.78 14.30
C ASN A 45 1.43 8.42 15.08
N PRO A 46 0.16 8.19 14.66
CA PRO A 46 -1.01 8.77 15.29
C PRO A 46 -1.19 8.42 16.77
N VAL A 47 -0.61 7.29 17.21
CA VAL A 47 -0.74 6.81 18.59
C VAL A 47 0.07 7.66 19.56
N LEU A 48 1.19 8.22 19.10
CA LEU A 48 2.11 9.01 19.93
C LEU A 48 1.82 10.51 19.89
N ILE A 49 0.94 10.96 19.00
CA ILE A 49 0.55 12.38 18.92
C ILE A 49 -0.06 12.84 20.25
N GLY A 50 0.55 13.86 20.86
CA GLY A 50 0.14 14.39 22.17
C GLY A 50 0.68 13.62 23.37
N MET A 51 1.41 12.52 23.13
CA MET A 51 2.16 11.78 24.17
C MET A 51 3.65 12.13 24.15
N GLU A 52 4.19 12.45 22.98
CA GLU A 52 5.61 12.79 22.78
C GLU A 52 5.78 14.18 22.16
N ASP A 53 6.97 14.75 22.31
CA ASP A 53 7.38 16.01 21.67
C ASP A 53 8.12 15.70 20.37
N GLU A 54 7.72 16.33 19.26
CA GLU A 54 8.33 16.14 17.94
C GLU A 54 9.84 16.46 17.96
N ASN A 55 10.29 17.41 18.80
CA ASN A 55 11.70 17.77 18.90
C ASN A 55 12.55 16.72 19.62
N GLU A 56 11.91 15.83 20.39
CA GLU A 56 12.56 14.74 21.14
C GLU A 56 12.30 13.37 20.50
N TYR A 57 11.46 13.30 19.46
CA TYR A 57 11.10 12.05 18.80
C TYR A 57 12.28 11.41 18.07
N GLU A 58 12.74 10.27 18.61
CA GLU A 58 13.74 9.43 17.96
C GLU A 58 13.07 8.40 17.04
N GLY A 59 12.56 8.88 15.90
CA GLY A 59 11.98 8.02 14.87
C GLY A 59 13.01 7.14 14.15
N SER A 60 12.53 6.05 13.55
CA SER A 60 13.33 5.14 12.71
C SER A 60 13.99 5.85 11.53
N SER A 61 15.13 5.33 11.05
CA SER A 61 15.84 5.90 9.89
C SER A 61 15.01 5.90 8.61
N ASN A 62 14.04 4.99 8.48
CA ASN A 62 13.08 5.00 7.39
C ASN A 62 11.63 4.80 7.85
N PHE A 63 10.71 5.50 7.22
CA PHE A 63 9.27 5.28 7.35
C PHE A 63 8.69 4.65 6.09
N ILE A 64 7.87 3.61 6.22
CA ILE A 64 7.10 3.02 5.12
C ILE A 64 5.62 3.28 5.39
N GLN A 65 4.95 3.97 4.47
CA GLN A 65 3.51 4.15 4.56
C GLN A 65 2.82 2.99 3.82
N VAL A 66 1.87 2.36 4.49
CA VAL A 66 0.95 1.41 3.85
C VAL A 66 -0.43 2.06 3.76
N ILE A 67 -1.07 1.95 2.59
CA ILE A 67 -2.45 2.37 2.38
C ILE A 67 -3.23 1.13 1.94
N THR A 68 -4.29 0.82 2.66
CA THR A 68 -5.23 -0.24 2.29
C THR A 68 -6.49 0.37 1.72
N PHE A 69 -7.02 -0.22 0.66
CA PHE A 69 -8.28 0.19 0.05
C PHE A 69 -9.25 -0.97 0.13
N THR A 70 -10.41 -0.79 0.76
CA THR A 70 -11.42 -1.86 0.86
C THR A 70 -12.83 -1.29 0.92
N GLU A 71 -13.80 -2.11 0.50
CA GLU A 71 -15.21 -1.77 0.70
C GLU A 71 -15.61 -1.89 2.18
N GLU A 72 -16.50 -1.02 2.64
CA GLU A 72 -17.00 -1.03 4.02
C GLU A 72 -17.52 -2.41 4.47
N ARG A 73 -18.20 -3.14 3.58
CA ARG A 73 -18.73 -4.48 3.88
C ARG A 73 -17.66 -5.55 4.12
N TYR A 74 -16.43 -5.34 3.64
CA TYR A 74 -15.31 -6.28 3.78
C TYR A 74 -14.32 -5.85 4.85
N LEU A 75 -14.43 -4.63 5.39
CA LEU A 75 -13.42 -4.02 6.27
C LEU A 75 -12.96 -4.94 7.41
N GLN A 76 -13.90 -5.53 8.15
CA GLN A 76 -13.55 -6.34 9.31
C GLN A 76 -12.69 -7.56 8.96
N ASP A 77 -13.08 -8.30 7.92
CA ASP A 77 -12.34 -9.48 7.46
C ASP A 77 -11.05 -9.10 6.73
N PHE A 78 -11.08 -7.98 6.01
CA PHE A 78 -9.94 -7.44 5.27
C PHE A 78 -8.80 -7.04 6.20
N THR A 79 -9.07 -6.28 7.26
CA THR A 79 -8.05 -5.70 8.13
C THR A 79 -7.21 -6.77 8.82
N ALA A 80 -7.83 -7.82 9.37
CA ALA A 80 -7.10 -8.85 10.12
C ALA A 80 -6.11 -9.63 9.24
N ASP A 81 -6.58 -10.14 8.09
CA ASP A 81 -5.74 -10.93 7.18
C ASP A 81 -4.68 -10.07 6.48
N THR A 82 -5.03 -8.82 6.14
CA THR A 82 -4.12 -7.89 5.48
C THR A 82 -3.03 -7.41 6.43
N PHE A 83 -3.34 -7.18 7.71
CA PHE A 83 -2.35 -6.84 8.72
C PHE A 83 -1.28 -7.94 8.84
N SER A 84 -1.69 -9.20 8.94
CA SER A 84 -0.74 -10.32 9.04
C SER A 84 0.18 -10.43 7.82
N PHE A 85 -0.36 -10.15 6.62
CA PHE A 85 0.44 -10.12 5.39
C PHE A 85 1.46 -8.98 5.39
N ILE A 86 1.03 -7.76 5.74
CA ILE A 86 1.89 -6.58 5.80
C ILE A 86 2.99 -6.74 6.86
N ASP A 87 2.64 -7.24 8.05
CA ASP A 87 3.59 -7.53 9.13
C ASP A 87 4.68 -8.50 8.63
N GLY A 88 4.28 -9.59 7.97
CA GLY A 88 5.23 -10.55 7.39
C GLY A 88 6.18 -9.96 6.34
N LEU A 89 5.81 -8.86 5.68
CA LEU A 89 6.66 -8.18 4.68
C LEU A 89 7.60 -7.13 5.30
N LEU A 90 7.17 -6.46 6.36
CA LEU A 90 7.82 -5.23 6.85
C LEU A 90 8.44 -5.38 8.24
N ASN A 91 7.91 -6.21 9.12
CA ASN A 91 8.28 -6.28 10.54
C ASN A 91 9.75 -6.70 10.77
N MET A 92 10.36 -7.41 9.83
CA MET A 92 11.78 -7.79 9.91
C MET A 92 12.73 -6.78 9.26
N LYS A 93 12.24 -5.65 8.73
CA LYS A 93 13.12 -4.62 8.16
C LYS A 93 13.88 -3.90 9.29
N PRO A 94 15.20 -3.75 9.16
CA PRO A 94 15.99 -3.05 10.17
C PRO A 94 15.68 -1.55 10.16
N ASP A 95 15.60 -0.95 11.35
CA ASP A 95 15.52 0.50 11.56
C ASP A 95 14.46 1.19 10.68
N CYS A 96 13.28 0.57 10.67
CA CYS A 96 12.15 1.00 9.89
C CYS A 96 10.85 0.80 10.66
N HIS A 97 9.97 1.79 10.60
CA HIS A 97 8.60 1.69 11.06
C HIS A 97 7.62 1.85 9.90
N PHE A 98 6.41 1.32 10.09
CA PHE A 98 5.32 1.49 9.15
C PHE A 98 4.01 1.76 9.87
N PHE A 99 3.12 2.50 9.20
CA PHE A 99 1.74 2.68 9.63
C PHE A 99 0.80 2.29 8.49
N ILE A 100 -0.37 1.75 8.85
CA ILE A 100 -1.42 1.39 7.88
C ILE A 100 -2.50 2.47 7.93
N LYS A 101 -2.73 3.12 6.80
CA LYS A 101 -3.83 4.06 6.58
C LYS A 101 -4.93 3.35 5.80
N GLU A 102 -6.08 3.14 6.43
CA GLU A 102 -7.23 2.52 5.79
C GLU A 102 -8.04 3.54 4.98
N GLN A 103 -8.35 3.20 3.74
CA GLN A 103 -9.21 3.94 2.82
C GLN A 103 -10.45 3.09 2.53
N VAL A 104 -11.57 3.46 3.14
CA VAL A 104 -12.82 2.71 3.02
C VAL A 104 -13.75 3.40 2.02
N TYR A 105 -14.23 2.63 1.04
CA TYR A 105 -15.19 3.12 0.04
C TYR A 105 -16.51 2.36 0.11
N LYS A 106 -17.56 2.95 -0.48
CA LYS A 106 -18.91 2.37 -0.50
C LYS A 106 -19.07 1.39 -1.67
N SER A 107 -19.91 0.36 -1.50
CA SER A 107 -20.08 -0.76 -2.43
C SER A 107 -20.57 -0.45 -3.86
N ASN A 108 -20.85 0.81 -4.18
CA ASN A 108 -21.22 1.25 -5.53
C ASN A 108 -20.12 2.11 -6.18
N SER A 109 -18.90 2.04 -5.65
CA SER A 109 -17.77 2.80 -6.18
C SER A 109 -17.05 1.96 -7.23
N GLU A 110 -17.04 2.43 -8.48
CA GLU A 110 -16.23 1.86 -9.57
C GLU A 110 -14.72 2.15 -9.40
N LEU A 111 -14.29 2.69 -8.26
CA LEU A 111 -12.95 3.24 -8.06
C LEU A 111 -11.82 2.21 -8.26
N LEU A 112 -12.15 0.92 -8.24
CA LEU A 112 -11.22 -0.19 -8.03
C LEU A 112 -11.60 -1.49 -8.79
N ASP A 113 -12.34 -1.35 -9.90
CA ASP A 113 -12.67 -2.45 -10.81
C ASP A 113 -11.71 -2.43 -12.01
N PHE A 114 -10.55 -3.09 -11.87
CA PHE A 114 -9.53 -3.17 -12.91
C PHE A 114 -9.63 -4.51 -13.67
N ASP A 115 -9.65 -4.44 -15.00
CA ASP A 115 -9.66 -5.60 -15.89
C ASP A 115 -8.22 -6.05 -16.21
N PHE A 116 -7.70 -6.99 -15.41
CA PHE A 116 -6.37 -7.55 -15.64
C PHE A 116 -6.38 -8.65 -16.71
N PRO A 117 -5.40 -8.66 -17.65
CA PRO A 117 -4.14 -7.91 -17.62
C PRO A 117 -4.15 -6.58 -18.40
N PHE A 118 -5.31 -6.08 -18.83
CA PHE A 118 -5.40 -4.89 -19.70
C PHE A 118 -5.16 -3.59 -18.92
N ASP A 119 -5.55 -3.54 -17.65
CA ASP A 119 -5.47 -2.36 -16.80
C ASP A 119 -4.15 -2.19 -16.03
N MET A 120 -3.06 -2.79 -16.51
CA MET A 120 -1.74 -2.67 -15.88
C MET A 120 -1.15 -1.25 -15.91
N THR A 121 -1.44 -0.46 -16.95
CA THR A 121 -1.02 0.97 -16.96
C THR A 121 -1.98 1.85 -16.13
N PRO A 122 -3.32 1.71 -16.26
CA PRO A 122 -4.28 2.42 -15.40
C PRO A 122 -4.03 2.31 -13.89
N ILE A 123 -3.57 1.17 -13.38
CA ILE A 123 -3.22 1.06 -11.94
C ILE A 123 -2.10 2.01 -11.53
N VAL A 124 -1.15 2.31 -12.43
CA VAL A 124 -0.04 3.23 -12.16
C VAL A 124 -0.59 4.64 -12.00
N ASP A 125 -1.49 5.05 -12.88
CA ASP A 125 -2.16 6.36 -12.81
C ASP A 125 -3.00 6.49 -11.53
N PHE A 126 -3.67 5.42 -11.11
CA PHE A 126 -4.46 5.38 -9.87
C PHE A 126 -3.58 5.58 -8.61
N ILE A 127 -2.47 4.86 -8.49
CA ILE A 127 -1.64 4.92 -7.27
C ILE A 127 -0.71 6.13 -7.20
N LYS A 128 -0.36 6.71 -8.35
CA LYS A 128 0.60 7.81 -8.48
C LYS A 128 0.33 9.00 -7.54
N PRO A 129 -0.89 9.56 -7.42
CA PRO A 129 -1.13 10.66 -6.50
C PRO A 129 -0.82 10.31 -5.04
N TYR A 130 -1.16 9.09 -4.60
CA TYR A 130 -0.86 8.63 -3.24
C TYR A 130 0.64 8.44 -3.02
N ALA A 131 1.32 7.82 -3.98
CA ALA A 131 2.76 7.59 -3.88
C ALA A 131 3.56 8.91 -3.83
N LEU A 132 3.19 9.90 -4.64
CA LEU A 132 3.84 11.21 -4.67
C LEU A 132 3.54 12.08 -3.44
N GLU A 133 2.40 11.87 -2.78
CA GLU A 133 2.10 12.51 -1.49
C GLU A 133 3.09 12.04 -0.41
N ILE A 134 3.44 10.75 -0.41
CA ILE A 134 4.32 10.12 0.58
C ILE A 134 5.79 10.33 0.24
N ASN A 135 6.17 10.10 -1.01
CA ASN A 135 7.53 10.23 -1.52
C ASN A 135 7.53 10.93 -2.90
N LYS A 136 7.95 12.19 -2.90
CA LYS A 136 7.98 13.05 -4.10
C LYS A 136 8.98 12.58 -5.17
N ASP A 137 9.97 11.79 -4.77
CA ASP A 137 11.00 11.26 -5.67
C ASP A 137 10.59 9.91 -6.29
N THR A 138 9.40 9.40 -5.96
CA THR A 138 8.88 8.17 -6.56
C THR A 138 8.78 8.30 -8.08
N ASN A 139 9.51 7.45 -8.80
CA ASN A 139 9.42 7.41 -10.25
C ASN A 139 8.36 6.38 -10.71
N LEU A 140 7.17 6.89 -11.02
CA LEU A 140 6.11 6.12 -11.71
C LEU A 140 5.89 6.63 -13.15
N ASN A 141 6.80 7.48 -13.65
CA ASN A 141 6.70 8.00 -14.99
C ASN A 141 7.26 6.99 -15.98
N ASN A 142 6.57 6.82 -17.12
CA ASN A 142 7.00 5.98 -18.23
C ASN A 142 6.95 4.47 -17.99
N ILE A 143 6.25 3.99 -16.97
CA ILE A 143 5.93 2.57 -16.85
C ILE A 143 4.99 2.19 -17.98
N SER A 144 5.45 1.31 -18.86
CA SER A 144 4.72 0.80 -20.01
C SER A 144 4.18 -0.62 -19.75
N ASN A 145 3.20 -1.07 -20.53
CA ASN A 145 2.70 -2.44 -20.46
C ASN A 145 3.81 -3.50 -20.61
N SER A 146 4.86 -3.22 -21.42
CA SER A 146 5.97 -4.17 -21.57
C SER A 146 6.83 -4.34 -20.31
N ASP A 147 6.81 -3.37 -19.39
CA ASP A 147 7.56 -3.46 -18.13
C ASP A 147 6.94 -4.47 -17.15
N PHE A 148 5.66 -4.81 -17.33
CA PHE A 148 4.96 -5.83 -16.55
C PHE A 148 5.35 -7.27 -16.93
N ASN A 149 6.16 -7.45 -17.98
CA ASN A 149 6.78 -8.75 -18.29
C ASN A 149 7.91 -9.13 -17.32
N TYR A 150 8.37 -8.18 -16.49
CA TYR A 150 9.49 -8.36 -15.56
C TYR A 150 9.01 -8.34 -14.10
N LEU A 151 9.85 -8.88 -13.20
CA LEU A 151 9.55 -8.93 -11.76
C LEU A 151 9.40 -7.56 -11.09
N SER A 152 9.95 -6.51 -11.71
CA SER A 152 9.90 -5.14 -11.24
C SER A 152 9.89 -4.18 -12.44
N GLN A 153 9.06 -3.15 -12.35
CA GLN A 153 8.92 -2.10 -13.35
C GLN A 153 9.97 -1.01 -13.06
N LYS A 154 10.60 -0.46 -14.10
CA LYS A 154 11.67 0.55 -14.02
C LYS A 154 11.18 1.94 -14.37
#